data_AF-J9F453-F1
#
_entry.id   AF-J9F453-F1
#
_cell.length_a   1.000
_cell.length_b   1.000
_cell.length_c   1.000
_cell.angle_alpha   90.00
_cell.angle_beta   90.00
_cell.angle_gamma   90.00
#
_symmetry.space_group_name_H-M   'P 1'
#
loop_
_entity.id
_entity.type
_entity.pdbx_description
1 polymer ?
#
loop_
_entity_poly.entity_id
_entity_poly.type
_entity_poly.pdbx_seq_one_letter_code
_entity_poly.pdbx_strand_id
1 'polypeptide(L)'
;MNVLTRKTRLAFASKTPGRTQLINFFGLSKKLGKNEWEDIGYLVDLPGYGFAKASEDTRKTWSQLVGGYIAQRPNMVGLVIVMDARRPF
;
A
#
# COMPACT_ATOMS: atom_id res chain seq x y z
N MET A 1 6.60 3.71 -0.01
CA MET A 1 6.01 4.60 -1.03
C MET A 1 6.83 5.88 -1.31
N ASN A 2 6.95 6.82 -0.35
CA ASN A 2 7.56 8.15 -0.56
C ASN A 2 8.98 8.14 -1.14
N VAL A 3 9.81 7.18 -0.72
CA VAL A 3 11.17 7.00 -1.24
C VAL A 3 11.16 6.52 -2.68
N LEU A 4 10.30 5.55 -3.02
CA LEU A 4 10.16 5.00 -4.38
C LEU A 4 9.67 6.05 -5.36
N THR A 5 8.77 6.95 -4.93
CA THR A 5 8.21 8.00 -5.76
C THR A 5 8.95 9.34 -5.68
N ARG A 6 10.04 9.41 -4.90
CA ARG A 6 10.82 10.63 -4.60
C ARG A 6 9.96 11.83 -4.20
N LYS A 7 8.80 11.58 -3.57
CA LYS A 7 7.86 12.60 -3.11
C LYS A 7 7.74 12.55 -1.60
N THR A 8 8.09 13.66 -0.94
CA THR A 8 7.83 13.86 0.47
C THR A 8 6.34 14.14 0.66
N ARG A 9 5.60 13.22 1.29
CA ARG A 9 4.13 13.28 1.58
C ARG A 9 3.18 12.70 0.52
N LEU A 10 3.62 11.76 -0.31
CA LEU A 10 2.69 11.04 -1.19
C LEU A 10 1.83 10.05 -0.39
N ALA A 11 2.45 9.14 0.34
CA ALA A 11 1.79 8.32 1.33
C ALA A 11 1.93 8.97 2.71
N PHE A 12 0.80 9.22 3.36
CA PHE A 12 0.76 9.70 4.74
C PHE A 12 1.07 8.54 5.68
N ALA A 13 2.34 8.38 6.04
CA ALA A 13 2.73 7.50 7.14
C ALA A 13 2.25 8.13 8.46
N SER A 14 1.00 7.87 8.83
CA SER A 14 0.50 8.31 10.12
C SER A 14 1.24 7.56 11.24
N LYS A 15 1.82 8.30 12.18
CA LYS A 15 2.41 7.75 13.41
C LYS A 15 1.35 7.23 14.39
N THR A 16 0.06 7.45 14.13
CA THR A 16 -1.04 7.03 15.00
C THR A 16 -1.52 5.63 14.58
N PRO A 17 -1.40 4.59 15.44
CA PRO A 17 -1.93 3.26 15.15
C PRO A 17 -3.43 3.34 14.81
N GLY A 18 -3.85 2.70 13.72
CA GLY A 18 -5.26 2.61 13.32
C GLY A 18 -5.80 3.72 12.42
N ARG A 19 -4.98 4.70 11.99
CA ARG A 19 -5.44 5.82 11.16
C ARG A 19 -5.56 5.51 9.66
N THR A 20 -4.84 4.51 9.16
CA THR A 20 -4.96 4.07 7.75
C THR A 20 -5.91 2.87 7.70
N GLN A 21 -7.19 3.12 7.49
CA GLN A 21 -8.22 2.08 7.32
C GLN A 21 -8.62 1.86 5.85
N LEU A 22 -8.18 2.76 4.96
CA LEU A 22 -8.52 2.76 3.55
C LEU A 22 -7.36 2.21 2.71
N ILE A 23 -7.70 1.58 1.60
CA ILE A 23 -6.75 1.25 0.54
C ILE A 23 -6.42 2.53 -0.22
N ASN A 24 -5.14 2.89 -0.30
CA ASN A 24 -4.72 4.09 -1.02
C ASN A 24 -4.14 3.72 -2.39
N PHE A 25 -4.63 4.36 -3.45
CA PHE A 25 -4.11 4.19 -4.81
C PHE A 25 -3.25 5.39 -5.20
N PHE A 26 -2.06 5.11 -5.73
CA PHE A 26 -1.12 6.10 -6.22
C PHE A 26 -0.87 5.84 -7.70
N GLY A 27 -1.36 6.74 -8.55
CA GLY A 27 -1.11 6.69 -9.99
C GLY A 27 0.38 6.82 -10.28
N LEU A 28 0.88 5.96 -11.16
CA LEU A 28 2.22 6.01 -11.72
C LEU A 28 2.12 6.49 -13.15
N SER A 29 2.93 7.50 -13.47
CA SER A 29 3.04 8.04 -14.81
C SER A 29 4.51 8.11 -15.23
N LYS A 30 4.80 7.75 -16.47
CA LYS A 30 6.13 7.86 -17.09
C LYS A 30 6.17 9.13 -17.94
N LYS A 31 7.23 9.93 -17.77
CA LYS A 31 7.45 11.10 -18.61
C LYS A 31 7.99 10.66 -19.98
N LEU A 32 7.31 11.03 -21.06
CA LEU A 32 7.72 10.73 -22.43
C LEU A 32 8.35 11.95 -23.13
N GLY A 33 7.96 13.17 -22.74
CA GLY A 33 8.41 14.41 -23.37
C GLY A 33 8.30 15.63 -22.44
N LYS A 34 8.45 16.84 -22.99
CA LYS A 34 8.49 18.07 -22.18
C LYS A 34 7.18 18.31 -21.42
N ASN A 35 6.04 17.94 -22.00
CA ASN A 35 4.69 18.05 -21.44
C ASN A 35 3.84 16.78 -21.62
N GLU A 36 4.47 15.64 -21.87
CA GLU A 36 3.77 14.37 -22.13
C GLU A 36 4.06 13.34 -21.05
N TRP A 37 2.98 12.75 -20.54
CA TRP A 37 2.97 11.74 -19.50
C TRP A 37 2.08 10.59 -19.93
N GLU A 38 2.57 9.37 -19.74
CA GLU A 38 1.83 8.15 -19.98
C GLU A 38 1.52 7.50 -18.63
N ASP A 39 0.26 7.14 -18.39
CA ASP A 39 -0.10 6.37 -17.20
C ASP A 39 0.33 4.92 -17.37
N ILE A 40 1.14 4.45 -16.42
CA ILE A 40 1.77 3.11 -16.48
C ILE A 40 1.23 2.16 -15.40
N GLY A 41 0.38 2.65 -14.49
CA GLY A 41 -0.31 1.82 -13.51
C GLY A 41 -0.50 2.49 -12.17
N TYR A 42 -0.69 1.67 -11.13
CA TYR A 42 -0.92 2.14 -9.77
C TYR A 42 -0.05 1.39 -8.77
N LEU A 43 0.48 2.11 -7.79
CA LEU A 43 0.93 1.53 -6.53
C LEU A 43 -0.21 1.59 -5.53
N VAL A 44 -0.51 0.47 -4.90
CA VAL A 44 -1.59 0.36 -3.93
C VAL A 44 -0.98 0.15 -2.55
N ASP A 45 -1.22 1.09 -1.64
CA ASP A 45 -0.87 0.95 -0.23
C ASP A 45 -2.07 0.32 0.49
N LEU A 46 -1.89 -0.94 0.86
CA LEU A 46 -2.85 -1.63 1.69
C LEU A 46 -2.69 -1.14 3.14
N PRO A 47 -3.78 -1.03 3.92
CA PRO A 47 -3.67 -0.69 5.33
C PRO A 47 -2.71 -1.66 6.02
N GLY A 48 -1.89 -1.20 6.96
CA GLY A 48 -0.78 -2.01 7.49
C GLY A 48 -1.23 -3.34 8.11
N TYR A 49 -1.01 -4.45 7.40
CA TYR A 49 -1.16 -5.81 7.91
C TYR A 49 0.05 -6.15 8.76
N GLY A 50 0.11 -5.64 9.98
CA GLY A 50 1.16 -6.08 10.88
C GLY A 50 1.44 -5.17 12.05
N PHE A 51 1.33 -5.77 13.23
CA PHE A 51 2.07 -5.45 14.46
C PHE A 51 1.71 -4.22 15.29
N ALA A 52 0.88 -3.29 14.82
CA ALA A 52 0.49 -2.14 15.66
C ALA A 52 -0.84 -2.41 16.39
N LYS A 53 -0.82 -3.09 17.55
CA LYS A 53 -1.88 -3.12 18.60
C LYS A 53 -3.35 -3.00 18.12
N ALA A 54 -3.73 -3.65 17.02
CA ALA A 54 -5.10 -3.61 16.51
C ALA A 54 -5.96 -4.66 17.24
N SER A 55 -7.22 -4.33 17.53
CA SER A 55 -8.18 -5.26 18.14
C SER A 55 -8.40 -6.48 17.26
N GLU A 56 -8.87 -7.58 17.84
CA GLU A 56 -9.11 -8.83 17.14
C GLU A 56 -10.12 -8.66 15.98
N ASP A 57 -11.18 -7.86 16.19
CA ASP A 57 -12.15 -7.50 15.15
C ASP A 57 -11.54 -6.70 13.99
N THR A 58 -10.60 -5.81 14.31
CA THR A 58 -9.87 -5.03 13.29
C THR A 58 -9.00 -5.98 12.45
N ARG A 59 -8.35 -6.95 13.09
CA ARG A 59 -7.55 -7.97 12.38
C ARG A 59 -8.40 -8.87 11.49
N LYS A 60 -9.59 -9.28 11.93
CA LYS A 60 -10.53 -10.06 11.11
C LYS A 60 -11.02 -9.28 9.90
N THR A 61 -11.47 -8.03 10.12
CA THR A 61 -11.91 -7.13 9.05
C THR A 61 -10.81 -6.93 8.02
N TRP A 62 -9.58 -6.72 8.48
CA TRP A 62 -8.41 -6.66 7.63
C TRP A 62 -8.18 -7.98 6.87
N SER A 63 -8.08 -9.11 7.55
CA SER A 63 -7.84 -10.41 6.89
C SER A 63 -8.84 -10.67 5.76
N GLN A 64 -10.10 -10.27 5.94
CA GLN A 64 -11.12 -10.36 4.89
C GLN A 64 -10.90 -9.33 3.77
N LEU A 65 -10.58 -8.08 4.10
CA LEU A 65 -10.43 -7.00 3.13
C LEU A 65 -9.21 -7.19 2.23
N VAL A 66 -8.04 -7.53 2.80
CA VAL A 66 -6.86 -7.81 1.96
C VAL A 66 -6.86 -9.20 1.37
N GLY A 67 -7.33 -10.22 2.08
CA GLY A 67 -7.52 -11.54 1.49
C GLY A 67 -8.43 -11.46 0.27
N GLY A 68 -9.58 -10.78 0.40
CA GLY A 68 -10.51 -10.53 -0.70
C GLY A 68 -9.90 -9.68 -1.81
N TYR A 69 -9.24 -8.56 -1.48
CA TYR A 69 -8.63 -7.69 -2.48
C TYR A 69 -7.53 -8.39 -3.28
N ILE A 70 -6.62 -9.11 -2.63
CA ILE A 70 -5.54 -9.85 -3.30
C ILE A 70 -6.12 -10.98 -4.15
N ALA A 71 -7.10 -11.74 -3.63
CA ALA A 71 -7.66 -12.89 -4.33
C ALA A 71 -8.52 -12.51 -5.54
N GLN A 72 -9.21 -11.37 -5.50
CA GLN A 72 -10.22 -11.01 -6.50
C GLN A 72 -9.77 -9.92 -7.48
N ARG A 73 -8.54 -9.39 -7.37
CA ARG A 73 -8.07 -8.29 -8.23
C ARG A 73 -7.30 -8.82 -9.45
N PRO A 74 -7.93 -8.96 -10.64
CA PRO A 74 -7.26 -9.51 -11.83
C PRO A 74 -6.13 -8.62 -12.35
N ASN A 75 -6.20 -7.30 -12.11
CA ASN A 75 -5.21 -6.33 -12.59
C ASN A 75 -3.98 -6.21 -11.69
N MET A 76 -3.86 -7.05 -10.65
CA MET A 76 -2.72 -7.06 -9.76
C MET A 76 -1.59 -7.90 -10.37
N VAL A 77 -0.45 -7.26 -10.65
CA VAL A 77 0.70 -7.90 -11.29
C VAL A 77 1.77 -8.37 -10.32
N GLY A 78 1.71 -7.95 -9.06
CA GLY A 78 2.67 -8.34 -8.04
C GLY A 78 2.35 -7.78 -6.65
N LEU A 79 2.94 -8.39 -5.62
CA LEU A 79 2.81 -8.01 -4.22
C LEU A 79 4.19 -7.74 -3.63
N VAL A 80 4.34 -6.62 -2.93
CA VAL A 80 5.57 -6.26 -2.20
C VAL A 80 5.28 -6.32 -0.72
N ILE A 81 5.96 -7.22 -0.01
CA ILE A 81 5.85 -7.37 1.44
C ILE A 81 7.10 -6.77 2.07
N VAL A 82 6.92 -5.75 2.92
CA VAL A 82 8.00 -5.12 3.66
C VAL A 82 8.04 -5.71 5.07
N MET A 83 9.17 -6.34 5.42
CA MET A 83 9.37 -6.95 6.73
C MET A 83 10.66 -6.44 7.34
N ASP A 84 10.64 -6.32 8.67
CA ASP A 84 11.84 -5.99 9.42
C ASP A 84 12.77 -7.20 9.42
N ALA A 85 13.93 -7.08 8.77
CA ALA A 85 14.93 -8.15 8.68
C ALA A 85 15.42 -8.65 10.05
N ARG A 86 15.24 -7.86 11.13
CA ARG A 86 15.61 -8.23 12.50
C ARG A 86 14.57 -9.14 13.18
N ARG A 87 13.40 -9.28 12.59
CA ARG A 87 12.34 -10.20 13.03
C ARG A 87 12.04 -11.19 11.90
N PRO A 88 12.97 -12.11 11.61
CA PRO A 88 12.66 -13.22 10.73
C PRO A 88 11.53 -14.06 11.34
N PHE A 89 10.77 -14.69 10.45
CA PHE A 89 9.59 -15.50 10.72
C PHE A 89 9.84 -16.60 11.75
#